data_AF-A0A4U1G247-F1
#
_entry.id   AF-A0A4U1G247-F1
#
_cell.length_a   1.000
_cell.length_b   1.000
_cell.length_c   1.000
_cell.angle_alpha   90.00
_cell.angle_beta   90.00
_cell.angle_gamma   90.00
#
_symmetry.space_group_name_H-M   'P 1'
#
loop_
_entity.id
_entity.type
_entity.pdbx_description
1 polymer ?
#
loop_
_entity_poly.entity_id
_entity_poly.type
_entity_poly.pdbx_seq_one_letter_code
_entity_poly.pdbx_strand_id
1 'polypeptide(L)'
;MEIGKREFNEVFLSEISKFDSGNYAYDIFFNCDKERFSKIATNYGKRGKYGSLNYMYENFYSWKNGTVNPNINTRTKIVCSTIETFTVEEKFIEAYSKLAKHINEKFYEEVNLKDLGRKFASIIDVIEKFELKDCYRRSHIVFKTEEIEDYQNYVKNVFVFYTKTIFNNLIKDIPLILWASQNINSSFLSFTFRTYLFNIKINVQEVSKKNYNYKKVLEELFKLEYEQLLNSKLFDFSISKILEITKANNITKIDALLTENQIEKIIEQKNQIEQSKQSGIIKYILKTNGGILTIDLKILSPLEKLIICLRVLAYISTIAGLIYYCFIITQSYFIFVLGLIASSFIINSIQTDIVNLFKNILRQK
;
A
#
# COMPACT_ATOMS: atom_id res chain seq x y z
N MET A 1 8.33 -24.64 10.03
CA MET A 1 8.06 -23.47 10.90
C MET A 1 8.29 -22.21 10.06
N GLU A 2 7.33 -21.85 9.20
CA GLU A 2 7.45 -20.80 8.17
C GLU A 2 6.48 -19.64 8.46
N ILE A 3 6.67 -18.99 9.61
CA ILE A 3 5.86 -17.83 10.03
C ILE A 3 6.66 -16.52 9.82
N GLY A 4 7.99 -16.57 9.71
CA GLY A 4 8.87 -15.39 9.70
C GLY A 4 8.96 -14.55 8.42
N LYS A 5 8.28 -14.92 7.32
CA LYS A 5 8.28 -14.13 6.05
C LYS A 5 6.99 -13.36 5.79
N ARG A 6 5.91 -13.62 6.54
CA ARG A 6 4.54 -13.19 6.18
C ARG A 6 4.15 -11.82 6.75
N GLU A 7 4.93 -11.27 7.68
CA GLU A 7 4.64 -9.99 8.35
C GLU A 7 5.45 -8.80 7.80
N PHE A 8 6.36 -9.04 6.87
CA PHE A 8 7.30 -8.06 6.29
C PHE A 8 6.64 -6.88 5.54
N ASN A 9 5.35 -6.98 5.24
CA ASN A 9 4.89 -6.69 3.90
C ASN A 9 3.80 -5.59 3.86
N GLU A 10 3.20 -5.26 5.00
CA GLU A 10 2.21 -4.17 5.21
C GLU A 10 2.85 -2.81 5.56
N VAL A 11 4.06 -2.82 6.13
CA VAL A 11 4.72 -1.64 6.76
C VAL A 11 5.89 -1.08 5.93
N PHE A 12 6.38 -1.86 4.96
CA PHE A 12 7.69 -1.66 4.32
C PHE A 12 7.84 -0.33 3.54
N LEU A 13 6.81 0.15 2.83
CA LEU A 13 6.88 1.45 2.14
C LEU A 13 6.10 2.56 2.84
N SER A 14 5.12 2.27 3.69
CA SER A 14 4.30 3.31 4.33
C SER A 14 4.99 3.98 5.52
N GLU A 15 5.83 3.25 6.27
CA GLU A 15 6.54 3.80 7.44
C GLU A 15 8.02 4.11 7.13
N ILE A 16 8.70 3.28 6.34
CA ILE A 16 10.12 3.53 6.01
C ILE A 16 10.29 4.71 5.03
N SER A 17 9.33 4.95 4.13
CA SER A 17 9.37 6.17 3.29
C SER A 17 9.21 7.47 4.09
N LYS A 18 8.70 7.37 5.32
CA LYS A 18 8.59 8.49 6.27
C LYS A 18 9.86 8.68 7.09
N PHE A 19 10.85 7.78 6.99
CA PHE A 19 12.13 7.94 7.68
C PHE A 19 12.83 9.22 7.20
N ASP A 20 12.98 10.16 8.12
CA ASP A 20 13.72 11.40 7.91
C ASP A 20 15.05 11.29 8.69
N SER A 21 16.14 11.05 7.97
CA SER A 21 17.48 10.98 8.53
C SER A 21 17.90 12.24 9.28
N GLY A 22 17.33 13.40 8.93
CA GLY A 22 17.56 14.65 9.64
C GLY A 22 16.91 14.68 11.02
N ASN A 23 15.66 14.24 11.12
CA ASN A 23 14.97 14.13 12.41
C ASN A 23 15.60 13.03 13.26
N TYR A 24 15.87 11.86 12.67
CA TYR A 24 16.55 10.76 13.35
C TYR A 24 17.91 11.18 13.91
N ALA A 25 18.75 11.84 13.10
CA ALA A 25 20.04 12.35 13.55
C ALA A 25 19.92 13.36 14.69
N TYR A 26 18.88 14.22 14.65
CA TYR A 26 18.63 15.17 15.73
C TYR A 26 18.24 14.46 17.03
N ASP A 27 17.42 13.42 16.96
CA ASP A 27 17.00 12.64 18.13
C ASP A 27 18.16 11.81 18.71
N ILE A 28 18.99 11.22 17.85
CA ILE A 28 20.19 10.47 18.25
C ILE A 28 21.17 11.37 19.01
N PHE A 29 21.36 12.62 18.59
CA PHE A 29 22.26 13.55 19.29
C PHE A 29 21.95 13.67 20.79
N PHE A 30 20.67 13.74 21.17
CA PHE A 30 20.28 13.88 22.57
C PHE A 30 20.26 12.58 23.36
N ASN A 31 20.16 11.43 22.67
CA ASN A 31 19.92 10.12 23.28
C ASN A 31 21.09 9.13 23.12
N CYS A 32 22.15 9.52 22.41
CA CYS A 32 23.31 8.66 22.21
C CYS A 32 24.14 8.45 23.49
N ASP A 33 24.95 7.39 23.50
CA ASP A 33 25.93 7.16 24.54
C ASP A 33 27.06 8.20 24.51
N LYS A 34 27.89 8.19 25.56
CA LYS A 34 29.01 9.14 25.73
C LYS A 34 30.05 9.03 24.61
N GLU A 35 30.31 7.82 24.11
CA GLU A 35 31.32 7.60 23.07
C GLU A 35 30.87 8.22 21.75
N ARG A 36 29.63 7.94 21.35
CA ARG A 36 29.01 8.49 20.16
C ARG A 36 28.84 10.00 20.27
N PHE A 37 28.42 10.52 21.42
CA PHE A 37 28.36 11.96 21.66
C PHE A 37 29.71 12.64 21.45
N SER A 38 30.80 12.06 21.95
CA SER A 38 32.16 12.59 21.75
C SER A 38 32.56 12.67 20.27
N LYS A 39 32.20 11.66 19.46
CA LYS A 39 32.41 11.66 18.01
C LYS A 39 31.60 12.76 17.32
N ILE A 40 30.32 12.92 17.70
CA ILE A 40 29.45 13.97 17.17
C ILE A 40 30.00 15.35 17.52
N ALA A 41 30.40 15.58 18.77
CA ALA A 41 30.96 16.84 19.23
C ALA A 41 32.24 17.20 18.47
N THR A 42 33.13 16.22 18.25
CA THR A 42 34.34 16.40 17.45
C THR A 42 34.01 16.85 16.02
N ASN A 43 33.04 16.19 15.37
CA ASN A 43 32.57 16.55 14.03
C ASN A 43 31.91 17.94 14.00
N TYR A 44 31.17 18.29 15.04
CA TYR A 44 30.58 19.63 15.20
C TYR A 44 31.64 20.72 15.34
N GLY A 45 32.70 20.44 16.12
CA GLY A 45 33.87 21.31 16.23
C GLY A 45 34.54 21.57 14.88
N LYS A 46 34.77 20.51 14.07
CA LYS A 46 35.35 20.62 12.73
C LYS A 46 34.52 21.46 11.76
N ARG A 47 33.19 21.43 11.88
CA ARG A 47 32.24 22.20 11.05
C ARG A 47 32.08 23.65 11.52
N GLY A 48 32.62 24.00 12.66
CA GLY A 48 32.55 25.32 13.25
C GLY A 48 33.90 26.04 13.25
N LYS A 49 33.89 27.37 13.41
CA LYS A 49 35.11 28.14 13.72
C LYS A 49 35.50 27.89 15.19
N TYR A 50 36.65 28.43 15.61
CA TYR A 50 37.12 28.39 17.00
C TYR A 50 35.99 28.60 18.02
N GLY A 51 35.92 27.75 19.05
CA GLY A 51 34.92 27.82 20.13
C GLY A 51 33.63 27.02 19.90
N SER A 52 33.39 26.46 18.70
CA SER A 52 32.15 25.73 18.41
C SER A 52 31.96 24.46 19.25
N LEU A 53 33.05 23.78 19.60
CA LEU A 53 33.01 22.61 20.47
C LEU A 53 32.56 23.00 21.90
N ASN A 54 33.18 24.03 22.49
CA ASN A 54 32.84 24.52 23.82
C ASN A 54 31.38 25.01 23.87
N TYR A 55 30.95 25.75 22.85
CA TYR A 55 29.56 26.18 22.72
C TYR A 55 28.57 25.00 22.75
N MET A 56 28.86 23.90 22.06
CA MET A 56 28.01 22.70 22.11
C MET A 56 27.96 22.11 23.51
N TYR A 57 29.10 21.92 24.17
CA TYR A 57 29.16 21.35 25.52
C TYR A 57 28.42 22.22 26.55
N GLU A 58 28.62 23.54 26.50
CA GLU A 58 27.98 24.51 27.40
C GLU A 58 26.45 24.53 27.25
N ASN A 59 25.94 24.31 26.04
CA ASN A 59 24.50 24.42 25.75
C ASN A 59 23.78 23.07 25.67
N PHE A 60 24.49 21.93 25.71
CA PHE A 60 23.89 20.61 25.48
C PHE A 60 22.72 20.30 26.42
N TYR A 61 22.89 20.49 27.73
CA TYR A 61 21.84 20.18 28.70
C TYR A 61 20.64 21.13 28.59
N SER A 62 20.89 22.41 28.29
CA SER A 62 19.82 23.39 28.05
C SER A 62 19.00 23.03 26.81
N TRP A 63 19.64 22.52 25.75
CA TRP A 63 18.95 22.01 24.57
C TRP A 63 18.22 20.70 24.85
N LYS A 64 18.87 19.76 25.55
CA LYS A 64 18.30 18.44 25.87
C LYS A 64 17.05 18.54 26.74
N ASN A 65 17.04 19.47 27.70
CA ASN A 65 15.92 19.70 28.61
C ASN A 65 14.85 20.65 28.03
N GLY A 66 15.05 21.16 26.81
CA GLY A 66 14.12 22.10 26.16
C GLY A 66 14.07 23.49 26.80
N THR A 67 15.03 23.83 27.68
CA THR A 67 15.12 25.15 28.32
C THR A 67 15.48 26.24 27.30
N VAL A 68 16.27 25.90 26.30
CA VAL A 68 16.61 26.76 25.16
C VAL A 68 16.57 25.90 23.90
N ASN A 69 16.09 26.46 22.79
CA ASN A 69 16.10 25.75 21.51
C ASN A 69 17.29 26.18 20.63
N PRO A 70 18.01 25.24 20.00
CA PRO A 70 19.03 25.59 19.03
C PRO A 70 18.40 26.27 17.82
N ASN A 71 19.02 27.35 17.35
CA ASN A 71 18.60 28.00 16.11
C ASN A 71 18.80 27.10 14.89
N ILE A 72 18.24 27.48 13.73
CA ILE A 72 18.27 26.68 12.50
C ILE A 72 19.68 26.28 12.04
N ASN A 73 20.66 27.16 12.22
CA ASN A 73 22.05 26.92 11.82
C ASN A 73 22.72 25.93 12.77
N THR A 74 22.52 26.09 14.07
CA THR A 74 23.00 25.16 15.10
C THR A 74 22.35 23.79 14.92
N ARG A 75 21.03 23.73 14.70
CA ARG A 75 20.30 22.49 14.41
C ARG A 75 20.84 21.80 13.18
N THR A 76 21.09 22.54 12.10
CA THR A 76 21.70 21.98 10.88
C THR A 76 23.09 21.40 11.15
N LYS A 77 23.94 22.09 11.92
CA LYS A 77 25.26 21.58 12.28
C LYS A 77 25.17 20.32 13.14
N ILE A 78 24.30 20.29 14.16
CA ILE A 78 24.04 19.11 15.00
C ILE A 78 23.68 17.92 14.11
N VAL A 79 22.70 18.11 13.21
CA VAL A 79 22.25 17.06 12.29
C VAL A 79 23.39 16.58 11.39
N CYS A 80 24.09 17.50 10.71
CA CYS A 80 25.18 17.12 9.80
C CYS A 80 26.37 16.46 10.52
N SER A 81 26.67 16.85 11.76
CA SER A 81 27.71 16.21 12.57
C SER A 81 27.31 14.84 13.07
N THR A 82 26.01 14.65 13.34
CA THR A 82 25.48 13.37 13.78
C THR A 82 25.41 12.37 12.63
N ILE A 83 25.00 12.83 11.44
CA ILE A 83 25.00 12.02 10.21
C ILE A 83 26.39 11.46 9.89
N GLU A 84 27.47 12.22 10.12
CA GLU A 84 28.84 11.74 9.90
C GLU A 84 29.25 10.58 10.83
N THR A 85 28.49 10.36 11.90
CA THR A 85 28.68 9.23 12.82
C THR A 85 27.75 8.06 12.53
N PHE A 86 27.04 8.08 11.39
CA PHE A 86 26.14 7.00 11.04
C PHE A 86 26.90 5.68 10.90
N THR A 87 26.35 4.65 11.54
CA THR A 87 26.83 3.28 11.41
C THR A 87 26.48 2.73 10.04
N VAL A 88 27.04 1.56 9.69
CA VAL A 88 26.74 0.87 8.43
C VAL A 88 25.23 0.63 8.26
N GLU A 89 24.55 0.34 9.36
CA GLU A 89 23.11 0.06 9.40
C GLU A 89 22.28 1.32 9.20
N GLU A 90 22.65 2.44 9.82
CA GLU A 90 21.95 3.70 9.64
C GLU A 90 22.12 4.24 8.21
N LYS A 91 23.30 4.04 7.61
CA LYS A 91 23.55 4.32 6.19
C LYS A 91 22.71 3.44 5.27
N PHE A 92 22.59 2.15 5.60
CA PHE A 92 21.71 1.23 4.87
C PHE A 92 20.24 1.67 4.95
N ILE A 93 19.72 1.97 6.15
CA ILE A 93 18.35 2.45 6.35
C ILE A 93 18.10 3.73 5.55
N GLU A 94 19.05 4.67 5.54
CA GLU A 94 18.92 5.89 4.74
C GLU A 94 18.84 5.59 3.24
N ALA A 95 19.79 4.82 2.68
CA ALA A 95 19.80 4.46 1.26
C ALA A 95 18.51 3.73 0.85
N TYR A 96 18.09 2.79 1.70
CA TYR A 96 16.89 2.01 1.53
C TYR A 96 15.63 2.91 1.54
N SER A 97 15.52 3.83 2.51
CA SER A 97 14.37 4.74 2.67
C SER A 97 14.24 5.70 1.49
N LYS A 98 15.35 6.14 0.89
CA LYS A 98 15.32 6.98 -0.32
C LYS A 98 14.75 6.25 -1.52
N LEU A 99 15.19 5.02 -1.77
CA LEU A 99 14.63 4.21 -2.86
C LEU A 99 13.14 3.90 -2.60
N ALA A 100 12.78 3.57 -1.36
CA ALA A 100 11.38 3.38 -0.94
C ALA A 100 10.51 4.60 -1.29
N LYS A 101 10.95 5.80 -0.90
CA LYS A 101 10.26 7.05 -1.18
C LYS A 101 10.17 7.36 -2.67
N HIS A 102 11.26 7.17 -3.40
CA HIS A 102 11.33 7.40 -4.86
C HIS A 102 10.31 6.54 -5.64
N ILE A 103 10.11 5.30 -5.20
CA ILE A 103 9.10 4.39 -5.75
C ILE A 103 7.69 4.84 -5.33
N ASN A 104 7.48 5.12 -4.05
CA ASN A 104 6.16 5.47 -3.52
C ASN A 104 5.58 6.73 -4.18
N GLU A 105 6.41 7.74 -4.47
CA GLU A 105 6.01 8.96 -5.19
C GLU A 105 5.56 8.68 -6.64
N LYS A 106 6.02 7.57 -7.24
CA LYS A 106 5.74 7.20 -8.63
C LYS A 106 4.62 6.18 -8.79
N PHE A 107 4.26 5.45 -7.73
CA PHE A 107 3.37 4.30 -7.82
C PHE A 107 2.33 4.27 -6.70
N TYR A 108 1.23 5.00 -6.88
CA TYR A 108 0.02 4.91 -6.06
C TYR A 108 -1.22 4.79 -6.96
N GLU A 109 -1.36 3.66 -7.64
CA GLU A 109 -2.41 3.50 -8.64
C GLU A 109 -3.14 2.16 -8.51
N GLU A 110 -4.42 2.19 -8.89
CA GLU A 110 -5.20 0.99 -9.14
C GLU A 110 -4.79 0.39 -10.49
N VAL A 111 -4.46 -0.90 -10.49
CA VAL A 111 -3.95 -1.62 -11.65
C VAL A 111 -4.88 -2.77 -11.99
N ASN A 112 -5.26 -2.86 -13.26
CA ASN A 112 -6.01 -4.01 -13.76
C ASN A 112 -5.11 -5.24 -13.84
N LEU A 113 -5.68 -6.40 -13.51
CA LEU A 113 -4.95 -7.68 -13.57
C LEU A 113 -4.27 -7.93 -14.94
N LYS A 114 -4.86 -7.47 -16.05
CA LYS A 114 -4.28 -7.60 -17.41
C LYS A 114 -2.97 -6.82 -17.62
N ASP A 115 -2.74 -5.78 -16.83
CA ASP A 115 -1.61 -4.86 -16.96
C ASP A 115 -0.54 -5.08 -15.88
N LEU A 116 -0.76 -6.09 -15.02
CA LEU A 116 0.10 -6.39 -13.88
C LEU A 116 1.57 -6.60 -14.27
N GLY A 117 1.85 -7.40 -15.31
CA GLY A 117 3.22 -7.64 -15.77
C GLY A 117 3.92 -6.37 -16.25
N ARG A 118 3.19 -5.50 -16.97
CA ARG A 118 3.72 -4.20 -17.43
C ARG A 118 3.98 -3.26 -16.25
N LYS A 119 3.12 -3.24 -15.24
CA LYS A 119 3.33 -2.41 -14.04
C LYS A 119 4.56 -2.86 -13.25
N PHE A 120 4.71 -4.16 -13.01
CA PHE A 120 5.89 -4.69 -12.31
C PHE A 120 7.18 -4.43 -13.09
N ALA A 121 7.17 -4.56 -14.42
CA ALA A 121 8.32 -4.18 -15.26
C ALA A 121 8.67 -2.68 -15.12
N SER A 122 7.67 -1.79 -15.09
CA SER A 122 7.88 -0.35 -14.86
C SER A 122 8.47 -0.04 -13.47
N ILE A 123 8.10 -0.80 -12.43
CA ILE A 123 8.68 -0.65 -11.09
C ILE A 123 10.16 -1.03 -11.11
N ILE A 124 10.51 -2.12 -11.78
CA ILE A 124 11.92 -2.55 -11.95
C ILE A 124 12.73 -1.47 -12.67
N ASP A 125 12.22 -0.93 -13.79
CA ASP A 125 12.88 0.16 -14.51
C ASP A 125 13.13 1.39 -13.61
N VAL A 126 12.20 1.74 -12.73
CA VAL A 126 12.37 2.82 -11.75
C VAL A 126 13.44 2.47 -10.70
N ILE A 127 13.48 1.22 -10.23
CA ILE A 127 14.53 0.77 -9.30
C ILE A 127 15.90 0.85 -9.96
N GLU A 128 16.03 0.36 -11.20
CA GLU A 128 17.30 0.33 -11.94
C GLU A 128 17.83 1.74 -12.23
N LYS A 129 16.94 2.69 -12.54
CA LYS A 129 17.30 4.09 -12.81
C LYS A 129 17.52 4.95 -11.56
N PHE A 130 17.31 4.41 -10.35
CA PHE A 130 17.50 5.17 -9.11
C PHE A 130 18.98 5.56 -8.92
N GLU A 131 19.24 6.82 -8.61
CA GLU A 131 20.57 7.31 -8.26
C GLU A 131 20.58 7.92 -6.86
N LEU A 132 21.30 7.28 -5.92
CA LEU A 132 21.32 7.67 -4.52
C LEU A 132 21.93 9.07 -4.32
N LYS A 133 22.90 9.44 -5.17
CA LYS A 133 23.58 10.74 -5.14
C LYS A 133 22.62 11.91 -5.41
N ASP A 134 21.61 11.71 -6.26
CA ASP A 134 20.67 12.76 -6.71
C ASP A 134 19.52 12.98 -5.72
N CYS A 135 19.35 12.06 -4.78
CA CYS A 135 18.21 12.07 -3.86
C CYS A 135 18.39 13.02 -2.67
N TYR A 136 19.57 13.64 -2.47
CA TYR A 136 19.77 14.50 -1.30
C TYR A 136 20.85 15.58 -1.43
N ARG A 137 20.58 16.75 -0.82
CA ARG A 137 21.58 17.82 -0.64
C ARG A 137 22.75 17.41 0.27
N ARG A 138 22.59 16.42 1.16
CA ARG A 138 23.63 15.95 2.09
C ARG A 138 24.00 14.47 1.91
N SER A 139 23.71 13.87 0.75
CA SER A 139 24.10 12.48 0.43
C SER A 139 25.60 12.28 0.62
N HIS A 140 26.39 13.28 0.22
CA HIS A 140 27.83 13.38 0.42
C HIS A 140 28.29 13.45 1.89
N ILE A 141 27.37 13.68 2.84
CA ILE A 141 27.67 13.68 4.28
C ILE A 141 27.38 12.31 4.90
N VAL A 142 26.31 11.64 4.43
CA VAL A 142 25.94 10.30 4.87
C VAL A 142 26.92 9.26 4.30
N PHE A 143 27.21 9.38 3.01
CA PHE A 143 27.99 8.43 2.23
C PHE A 143 29.28 9.08 1.74
N LYS A 144 30.40 8.40 1.95
CA LYS A 144 31.65 8.63 1.23
C LYS A 144 31.45 8.34 -0.25
N THR A 145 32.15 9.08 -1.12
CA THR A 145 32.04 8.89 -2.58
C THR A 145 32.25 7.43 -3.01
N GLU A 146 33.22 6.76 -2.39
CA GLU A 146 33.57 5.35 -2.65
C GLU A 146 32.50 4.34 -2.20
N GLU A 147 31.61 4.69 -1.26
CA GLU A 147 30.58 3.75 -0.74
C GLU A 147 29.20 3.95 -1.38
N ILE A 148 28.96 5.06 -2.09
CA ILE A 148 27.65 5.38 -2.68
C ILE A 148 27.18 4.26 -3.62
N GLU A 149 28.07 3.79 -4.50
CA GLU A 149 27.74 2.77 -5.48
C GLU A 149 27.40 1.43 -4.82
N ASP A 150 28.14 1.04 -3.78
CA ASP A 150 27.91 -0.18 -3.01
C ASP A 150 26.53 -0.18 -2.33
N TYR A 151 26.20 0.90 -1.60
CA TYR A 151 24.88 1.02 -0.96
C TYR A 151 23.76 1.07 -2.00
N GLN A 152 23.95 1.83 -3.08
CA GLN A 152 22.97 1.95 -4.16
C GLN A 152 22.69 0.60 -4.81
N ASN A 153 23.72 -0.11 -5.24
CA ASN A 153 23.58 -1.41 -5.90
C ASN A 153 22.95 -2.43 -4.95
N TYR A 154 23.35 -2.40 -3.68
CA TYR A 154 22.77 -3.27 -2.67
C TYR A 154 21.27 -3.04 -2.47
N VAL A 155 20.84 -1.80 -2.24
CA VAL A 155 19.40 -1.50 -2.05
C VAL A 155 18.60 -1.77 -3.32
N LYS A 156 19.14 -1.49 -4.51
CA LYS A 156 18.49 -1.86 -5.78
C LYS A 156 18.24 -3.36 -5.85
N ASN A 157 19.25 -4.18 -5.57
CA ASN A 157 19.13 -5.63 -5.59
C ASN A 157 18.09 -6.14 -4.58
N VAL A 158 18.07 -5.56 -3.38
CA VAL A 158 17.05 -5.85 -2.36
C VAL A 158 15.65 -5.57 -2.89
N PHE A 159 15.43 -4.39 -3.48
CA PHE A 159 14.12 -4.01 -4.04
C PHE A 159 13.71 -4.88 -5.24
N VAL A 160 14.62 -5.16 -6.16
CA VAL A 160 14.36 -6.05 -7.31
C VAL A 160 13.95 -7.44 -6.82
N PHE A 161 14.68 -8.00 -5.84
CA PHE A 161 14.38 -9.31 -5.27
C PHE A 161 13.01 -9.37 -4.60
N TYR A 162 12.66 -8.36 -3.78
CA TYR A 162 11.34 -8.32 -3.14
C TYR A 162 10.22 -8.10 -4.16
N THR A 163 10.44 -7.26 -5.17
CA THR A 163 9.50 -7.06 -6.28
C THR A 163 9.19 -8.39 -6.98
N LYS A 164 10.23 -9.16 -7.30
CA LYS A 164 10.12 -10.51 -7.89
C LYS A 164 9.38 -11.47 -6.97
N THR A 165 9.72 -11.49 -5.68
CA THR A 165 9.09 -12.36 -4.69
C THR A 165 7.59 -12.09 -4.56
N ILE A 166 7.20 -10.81 -4.46
CA ILE A 166 5.80 -10.40 -4.37
C ILE A 166 5.05 -10.76 -5.63
N PHE A 167 5.63 -10.51 -6.80
CA PHE A 167 5.02 -10.87 -8.07
C PHE A 167 4.76 -12.37 -8.18
N ASN A 168 5.76 -13.19 -7.84
CA ASN A 168 5.63 -14.65 -7.86
C ASN A 168 4.58 -15.15 -6.88
N ASN A 169 4.53 -14.56 -5.69
CA ASN A 169 3.52 -14.90 -4.69
C ASN A 169 2.12 -14.48 -5.14
N LEU A 170 1.99 -13.30 -5.73
CA LEU A 170 0.74 -12.80 -6.30
C LEU A 170 0.24 -13.72 -7.42
N ILE A 171 1.11 -14.21 -8.30
CA ILE A 171 0.73 -15.20 -9.32
C ILE A 171 0.13 -16.45 -8.69
N LYS A 172 0.66 -16.92 -7.55
CA LYS A 172 0.12 -18.08 -6.83
C LYS A 172 -1.24 -17.78 -6.19
N ASP A 173 -1.47 -16.54 -5.76
CA ASP A 173 -2.72 -16.13 -5.12
C ASP A 173 -3.84 -15.83 -6.14
N ILE A 174 -3.51 -15.39 -7.35
CA ILE A 174 -4.49 -15.04 -8.40
C ILE A 174 -5.50 -16.18 -8.63
N PRO A 175 -5.11 -17.45 -8.83
CA PRO A 175 -6.06 -18.56 -8.96
C PRO A 175 -7.05 -18.67 -7.80
N LEU A 176 -6.59 -18.52 -6.56
CA LEU A 176 -7.44 -18.58 -5.37
C LEU A 176 -8.40 -17.38 -5.30
N ILE A 177 -7.93 -16.18 -5.67
CA ILE A 177 -8.77 -14.98 -5.74
C ILE A 177 -9.84 -15.12 -6.82
N LEU A 178 -9.48 -15.67 -7.99
CA LEU A 178 -10.43 -15.94 -9.06
C LEU A 178 -11.45 -16.99 -8.66
N TRP A 179 -11.00 -18.06 -8.02
CA TRP A 179 -11.88 -19.09 -7.48
C TRP A 179 -12.84 -18.50 -6.43
N ALA A 180 -12.38 -17.68 -5.49
CA ALA A 180 -13.26 -16.98 -4.56
C ALA A 180 -14.31 -16.12 -5.28
N SER A 181 -13.89 -15.35 -6.30
CA SER A 181 -14.80 -14.50 -7.07
C SER A 181 -15.84 -15.28 -7.87
N GLN A 182 -15.46 -16.44 -8.41
CA GLN A 182 -16.34 -17.29 -9.21
C GLN A 182 -17.32 -18.07 -8.33
N ASN A 183 -16.91 -18.53 -7.14
CA ASN A 183 -17.77 -19.36 -6.29
C ASN A 183 -18.71 -18.53 -5.41
N ILE A 184 -18.28 -17.36 -4.92
CA ILE A 184 -19.19 -16.48 -4.17
C ILE A 184 -20.27 -15.90 -5.09
N ASN A 185 -19.96 -15.67 -6.38
CA ASN A 185 -20.86 -15.31 -7.48
C ASN A 185 -22.04 -14.42 -7.07
N SER A 186 -21.75 -13.23 -6.56
CA SER A 186 -22.77 -12.23 -6.22
C SER A 186 -22.42 -10.90 -6.88
N SER A 187 -23.41 -10.18 -7.39
CA SER A 187 -23.24 -8.82 -7.90
C SER A 187 -23.03 -7.76 -6.81
N PHE A 188 -23.28 -8.12 -5.55
CA PHE A 188 -23.04 -7.30 -4.35
C PHE A 188 -21.72 -7.64 -3.65
N LEU A 189 -20.87 -8.39 -4.34
CA LEU A 189 -19.55 -8.76 -3.88
C LEU A 189 -18.52 -7.74 -4.35
N SER A 190 -17.71 -7.26 -3.43
CA SER A 190 -16.54 -6.45 -3.74
C SER A 190 -15.27 -7.12 -3.21
N PHE A 191 -14.26 -7.17 -4.07
CA PHE A 191 -12.92 -7.61 -3.72
C PHE A 191 -11.98 -6.45 -3.90
N THR A 192 -11.17 -6.19 -2.88
CA THR A 192 -10.03 -5.29 -3.00
C THR A 192 -8.78 -6.08 -2.63
N PHE A 193 -7.91 -6.30 -3.60
CA PHE A 193 -6.60 -6.87 -3.34
C PHE A 193 -5.55 -5.77 -3.33
N ARG A 194 -4.73 -5.72 -2.30
CA ARG A 194 -3.59 -4.78 -2.21
C ARG A 194 -2.31 -5.57 -2.12
N THR A 195 -1.38 -5.36 -3.06
CA THR A 195 -0.07 -6.02 -2.99
C THR A 195 0.68 -5.57 -1.75
N TYR A 196 1.48 -6.47 -1.21
CA TYR A 196 2.49 -6.06 -0.25
C TYR A 196 3.52 -5.12 -0.88
N LEU A 197 4.23 -4.39 -0.03
CA LEU A 197 5.30 -3.44 -0.38
C LEU A 197 4.79 -2.20 -1.11
N PHE A 198 4.29 -2.32 -2.34
CA PHE A 198 3.86 -1.19 -3.16
C PHE A 198 2.44 -0.69 -2.89
N ASN A 199 1.66 -1.39 -2.07
CA ASN A 199 0.24 -1.07 -1.82
C ASN A 199 -0.58 -0.87 -3.11
N ILE A 200 -0.20 -1.57 -4.19
CA ILE A 200 -0.89 -1.47 -5.48
C ILE A 200 -2.24 -2.11 -5.31
N LYS A 201 -3.30 -1.32 -5.51
CA LYS A 201 -4.67 -1.85 -5.55
C LYS A 201 -4.84 -2.60 -6.86
N ILE A 202 -5.13 -3.89 -6.78
CA ILE A 202 -5.40 -4.70 -7.96
C ILE A 202 -6.91 -4.80 -8.14
N ASN A 203 -7.38 -4.35 -9.30
CA ASN A 203 -8.76 -4.56 -9.69
C ASN A 203 -8.92 -6.00 -10.20
N VAL A 204 -9.65 -6.80 -9.42
CA VAL A 204 -9.91 -8.22 -9.70
C VAL A 204 -11.28 -8.48 -10.30
N GLN A 205 -12.13 -7.46 -10.44
CA GLN A 205 -13.52 -7.59 -10.89
C GLN A 205 -13.66 -7.86 -12.40
N GLU A 206 -12.68 -7.47 -13.23
CA GLU A 206 -12.74 -7.65 -14.69
C GLU A 206 -12.39 -9.08 -15.17
N VAL A 207 -11.97 -9.99 -14.29
CA VAL A 207 -11.16 -11.17 -14.69
C VAL A 207 -11.96 -12.43 -14.98
N SER A 208 -13.28 -12.35 -14.99
CA SER A 208 -14.17 -13.52 -15.06
C SER A 208 -13.98 -14.49 -16.25
N LYS A 209 -13.10 -14.24 -17.26
CA LYS A 209 -13.04 -15.08 -18.49
C LYS A 209 -11.68 -15.32 -19.16
N LYS A 210 -10.52 -14.88 -18.65
CA LYS A 210 -9.23 -15.05 -19.37
C LYS A 210 -8.10 -15.61 -18.51
N ASN A 211 -7.47 -16.69 -19.00
CA ASN A 211 -6.15 -17.13 -18.55
C ASN A 211 -5.11 -16.16 -19.10
N TYR A 212 -4.55 -15.33 -18.24
CA TYR A 212 -3.48 -14.41 -18.62
C TYR A 212 -2.12 -15.11 -18.42
N ASN A 213 -1.29 -15.12 -19.46
CA ASN A 213 0.05 -15.69 -19.39
C ASN A 213 1.02 -14.66 -18.79
N TYR A 214 1.01 -14.52 -17.46
CA TYR A 214 1.84 -13.57 -16.72
C TYR A 214 3.34 -13.95 -16.67
N LYS A 215 3.65 -15.23 -16.88
CA LYS A 215 4.96 -15.82 -16.63
C LYS A 215 6.02 -15.37 -17.64
N LYS A 216 5.63 -15.27 -18.93
CA LYS A 216 6.56 -15.01 -20.04
C LYS A 216 7.17 -13.60 -20.04
N VAL A 217 6.43 -12.59 -19.58
CA VAL A 217 6.88 -11.17 -19.59
C VAL A 217 8.04 -10.93 -18.62
N LEU A 218 8.22 -11.80 -17.62
CA LEU A 218 9.10 -11.53 -16.49
C LEU A 218 10.16 -12.60 -16.25
N GLU A 219 10.00 -13.82 -16.78
CA GLU A 219 11.10 -14.80 -16.86
C GLU A 219 12.30 -14.26 -17.65
N GLU A 220 12.08 -13.36 -18.62
CA GLU A 220 13.15 -12.68 -19.39
C GLU A 220 13.82 -11.53 -18.62
N LEU A 221 13.11 -10.87 -17.70
CA LEU A 221 13.61 -9.69 -16.94
C LEU A 221 14.31 -10.07 -15.62
N PHE A 222 14.06 -11.26 -15.05
CA PHE A 222 14.47 -11.61 -13.69
C PHE A 222 15.64 -12.59 -13.58
N LYS A 223 16.85 -12.18 -14.00
CA LYS A 223 18.07 -13.00 -13.90
C LYS A 223 18.73 -13.05 -12.51
N LEU A 224 18.37 -12.17 -11.59
CA LEU A 224 18.97 -12.14 -10.25
C LEU A 224 18.50 -13.31 -9.38
N GLU A 225 19.47 -14.03 -8.83
CA GLU A 225 19.31 -15.14 -7.89
C GLU A 225 19.57 -14.69 -6.45
N TYR A 226 18.91 -15.32 -5.47
CA TYR A 226 19.05 -14.97 -4.05
C TYR A 226 20.50 -15.09 -3.55
N GLU A 227 21.27 -16.02 -4.12
CA GLU A 227 22.68 -16.25 -3.79
C GLU A 227 23.57 -15.04 -4.09
N GLN A 228 23.19 -14.20 -5.05
CA GLN A 228 23.90 -12.96 -5.37
C GLN A 228 23.71 -11.87 -4.31
N LEU A 229 22.61 -11.92 -3.52
CA LEU A 229 22.40 -11.03 -2.35
C LEU A 229 23.25 -11.44 -1.15
N LEU A 230 23.50 -12.75 -0.99
CA LEU A 230 24.24 -13.34 0.13
C LEU A 230 25.73 -12.94 0.15
N ASN A 231 26.30 -12.60 -1.01
CA ASN A 231 27.74 -12.36 -1.17
C ASN A 231 28.20 -10.92 -0.89
N SER A 232 27.34 -10.05 -0.35
CA SER A 232 27.71 -8.68 -0.01
C SER A 232 28.06 -8.53 1.47
N LYS A 233 29.04 -7.67 1.80
CA LYS A 233 29.36 -7.30 3.19
C LYS A 233 28.20 -6.62 3.94
N LEU A 234 27.13 -6.28 3.25
CA LEU A 234 25.91 -5.65 3.78
C LEU A 234 24.80 -6.67 4.07
N PHE A 235 25.01 -7.96 3.73
CA PHE A 235 24.02 -9.03 3.86
C PHE A 235 23.49 -9.19 5.30
N ASP A 236 24.38 -9.13 6.29
CA ASP A 236 24.06 -9.29 7.71
C ASP A 236 23.11 -8.22 8.27
N PHE A 237 22.95 -7.09 7.57
CA PHE A 237 22.18 -5.94 8.04
C PHE A 237 20.77 -5.83 7.43
N SER A 238 20.41 -6.72 6.50
CA SER A 238 19.27 -6.51 5.60
C SER A 238 17.94 -7.13 6.01
N ILE A 239 17.91 -8.12 6.90
CA ILE A 239 16.64 -8.81 7.24
C ILE A 239 16.41 -8.88 8.76
N SER A 240 17.44 -9.21 9.55
CA SER A 240 17.33 -9.38 11.01
C SER A 240 17.08 -8.07 11.78
N LYS A 241 17.73 -6.97 11.41
CA LYS A 241 17.51 -5.64 12.04
C LYS A 241 16.21 -4.98 11.61
N ILE A 242 15.76 -5.23 10.37
CA ILE A 242 14.40 -4.88 9.94
C ILE A 242 13.36 -5.65 10.78
N LEU A 243 13.66 -6.91 11.14
CA LEU A 243 12.85 -7.75 12.02
C LEU A 243 12.91 -7.37 13.53
N GLU A 244 13.89 -6.59 13.99
CA GLU A 244 13.87 -6.02 15.34
C GLU A 244 12.99 -4.77 15.40
N ILE A 245 13.01 -3.96 14.34
CA ILE A 245 12.12 -2.81 14.17
C ILE A 245 10.64 -3.27 14.08
N THR A 246 10.36 -4.51 13.60
CA THR A 246 9.00 -5.09 13.59
C THR A 246 8.37 -5.35 14.96
N LYS A 247 9.12 -5.37 16.07
CA LYS A 247 8.53 -5.66 17.39
C LYS A 247 7.93 -4.43 18.09
N ALA A 248 8.10 -3.24 17.54
CA ALA A 248 7.81 -2.00 18.26
C ALA A 248 6.43 -1.38 18.01
N ASN A 249 5.59 -1.85 17.09
CA ASN A 249 4.27 -1.25 16.91
C ASN A 249 3.17 -2.26 16.53
N ASN A 250 2.11 -2.21 17.33
CA ASN A 250 0.99 -3.13 17.40
C ASN A 250 -0.22 -2.62 16.57
N ILE A 251 -1.21 -3.51 16.36
CA ILE A 251 -2.61 -3.29 15.90
C ILE A 251 -2.79 -3.45 14.38
N THR A 252 -3.60 -4.36 13.82
CA THR A 252 -4.82 -5.07 14.27
C THR A 252 -4.68 -6.60 14.16
N LYS A 253 -5.40 -7.37 15.00
CA LYS A 253 -5.56 -8.82 14.84
C LYS A 253 -6.00 -9.17 13.42
N ILE A 254 -5.27 -10.08 12.77
CA ILE A 254 -5.58 -10.62 11.45
C ILE A 254 -5.74 -12.13 11.63
N ASP A 255 -6.92 -12.65 11.28
CA ASP A 255 -7.34 -13.96 11.78
C ASP A 255 -6.94 -15.16 10.90
N ALA A 256 -6.52 -14.97 9.63
CA ALA A 256 -6.12 -16.11 8.78
C ALA A 256 -5.35 -15.77 7.49
N LEU A 257 -4.63 -16.78 6.96
CA LEU A 257 -4.11 -16.84 5.59
C LEU A 257 -5.21 -17.32 4.62
N LEU A 258 -5.30 -16.76 3.41
CA LEU A 258 -6.22 -17.19 2.36
C LEU A 258 -5.91 -18.63 1.94
N THR A 259 -6.88 -19.52 2.19
CA THR A 259 -6.88 -20.91 1.74
C THR A 259 -8.28 -21.27 1.23
N GLU A 260 -8.40 -22.39 0.51
CA GLU A 260 -9.70 -22.89 0.03
C GLU A 260 -10.71 -23.02 1.18
N ASN A 261 -10.31 -23.64 2.30
CA ASN A 261 -11.15 -23.78 3.49
C ASN A 261 -11.65 -22.43 4.06
N GLN A 262 -10.89 -21.34 3.93
CA GLN A 262 -11.36 -20.02 4.39
C GLN A 262 -12.43 -19.45 3.46
N ILE A 263 -12.32 -19.70 2.16
CA ILE A 263 -13.31 -19.28 1.18
C ILE A 263 -14.58 -20.15 1.33
N GLU A 264 -14.44 -21.45 1.61
CA GLU A 264 -15.58 -22.33 1.93
C GLU A 264 -16.36 -21.82 3.13
N LYS A 265 -15.68 -21.40 4.21
CA LYS A 265 -16.34 -20.76 5.37
C LYS A 265 -17.14 -19.51 4.99
N ILE A 266 -16.62 -18.68 4.09
CA ILE A 266 -17.33 -17.49 3.58
C ILE A 266 -18.59 -17.92 2.81
N ILE A 267 -18.48 -18.97 1.99
CA ILE A 267 -19.60 -19.53 1.23
C ILE A 267 -20.66 -20.12 2.16
N GLU A 268 -20.25 -20.88 3.18
CA GLU A 268 -21.16 -21.44 4.18
C GLU A 268 -21.91 -20.35 4.94
N GLN A 269 -21.22 -19.32 5.42
CA GLN A 269 -21.86 -18.19 6.09
C GLN A 269 -22.80 -17.44 5.17
N LYS A 270 -22.42 -17.21 3.90
CA LYS A 270 -23.32 -16.63 2.90
C LYS A 270 -24.60 -17.46 2.79
N ASN A 271 -24.47 -18.77 2.61
CA ASN A 271 -25.61 -19.68 2.43
C ASN A 271 -26.51 -19.70 3.68
N GLN A 272 -25.93 -19.66 4.88
CA GLN A 272 -26.69 -19.57 6.13
C GLN A 272 -27.53 -18.28 6.21
N ILE A 273 -26.94 -17.13 5.87
CA ILE A 273 -27.66 -15.84 5.88
C ILE A 273 -28.76 -15.85 4.81
N GLU A 274 -28.49 -16.34 3.60
CA GLU A 274 -29.50 -16.45 2.54
C GLU A 274 -30.66 -17.37 2.93
N GLN A 275 -30.38 -18.53 3.56
CA GLN A 275 -31.39 -19.45 4.07
C GLN A 275 -32.23 -18.83 5.20
N SER A 276 -31.62 -17.99 6.04
CA SER A 276 -32.33 -17.28 7.12
C SER A 276 -33.25 -16.16 6.62
N LYS A 277 -33.21 -15.81 5.32
CA LYS A 277 -33.94 -14.70 4.70
C LYS A 277 -33.66 -13.32 5.31
N GLN A 278 -32.58 -13.19 6.08
CA GLN A 278 -32.14 -11.93 6.65
C GLN A 278 -31.19 -11.18 5.70
N SER A 279 -31.01 -9.89 5.96
CA SER A 279 -29.92 -9.13 5.35
C SER A 279 -28.67 -9.28 6.19
N GLY A 280 -27.51 -9.15 5.56
CA GLY A 280 -26.24 -9.31 6.25
C GLY A 280 -25.09 -8.71 5.47
N ILE A 281 -24.06 -8.29 6.20
CA ILE A 281 -22.78 -7.88 5.63
C ILE A 281 -21.73 -8.84 6.16
N ILE A 282 -21.07 -9.54 5.25
CA ILE A 282 -19.92 -10.39 5.56
C ILE A 282 -18.67 -9.62 5.14
N LYS A 283 -17.79 -9.35 6.10
CA LYS A 283 -16.51 -8.67 5.89
C LYS A 283 -15.36 -9.54 6.35
N TYR A 284 -14.41 -9.80 5.45
CA TYR A 284 -13.19 -10.53 5.75
C TYR A 284 -11.95 -9.76 5.28
N ILE A 285 -10.92 -9.80 6.11
CA ILE A 285 -9.57 -9.30 5.79
C ILE A 285 -8.64 -10.50 5.87
N LEU A 286 -8.14 -10.96 4.72
CA LEU A 286 -7.35 -12.18 4.60
C LEU A 286 -5.94 -11.86 4.09
N LYS A 287 -4.92 -12.42 4.72
CA LYS A 287 -3.54 -12.35 4.23
C LYS A 287 -3.31 -13.41 3.17
N THR A 288 -2.69 -13.05 2.05
CA THR A 288 -2.25 -13.99 1.02
C THR A 288 -0.72 -14.03 0.97
N ASN A 289 -0.13 -14.78 0.04
CA ASN A 289 1.33 -14.80 -0.12
C ASN A 289 1.89 -13.48 -0.67
N GLY A 290 1.10 -12.76 -1.48
CA GLY A 290 1.48 -11.56 -2.24
C GLY A 290 0.77 -10.27 -1.81
N GLY A 291 -0.23 -10.33 -0.94
CA GLY A 291 -0.94 -9.14 -0.47
C GLY A 291 -2.04 -9.39 0.56
N ILE A 292 -2.88 -8.38 0.75
CA ILE A 292 -4.09 -8.45 1.58
C ILE A 292 -5.30 -8.47 0.65
N LEU A 293 -6.17 -9.45 0.84
CA LEU A 293 -7.46 -9.52 0.20
C LEU A 293 -8.54 -9.07 1.19
N THR A 294 -9.22 -7.97 0.86
CA THR A 294 -10.44 -7.55 1.55
C THR A 294 -11.64 -8.05 0.74
N ILE A 295 -12.53 -8.78 1.40
CA ILE A 295 -13.78 -9.30 0.86
C ILE A 295 -14.92 -8.62 1.61
N ASP A 296 -15.72 -7.85 0.89
CA ASP A 296 -16.94 -7.23 1.42
C ASP A 296 -18.12 -7.75 0.59
N LEU A 297 -19.00 -8.52 1.23
CA LEU A 297 -20.18 -9.13 0.63
C LEU A 297 -21.44 -8.61 1.32
N LYS A 298 -22.31 -7.94 0.57
CA LYS A 298 -23.63 -7.53 1.02
C LYS A 298 -24.68 -8.54 0.56
N ILE A 299 -25.47 -9.07 1.48
CA ILE A 299 -26.58 -9.98 1.22
C ILE A 299 -27.88 -9.22 1.52
N LEU A 300 -28.73 -9.11 0.50
CA LEU A 300 -30.04 -8.46 0.62
C LEU A 300 -31.11 -9.48 1.03
N SER A 301 -31.93 -9.09 2.01
CA SER A 301 -33.14 -9.82 2.36
C SER A 301 -34.17 -9.82 1.22
N PRO A 302 -35.13 -10.77 1.19
CA PRO A 302 -36.20 -10.77 0.20
C PRO A 302 -37.01 -9.47 0.20
N LEU A 303 -37.18 -8.84 1.36
CA LEU A 303 -37.92 -7.59 1.52
C LEU A 303 -37.17 -6.41 0.89
N GLU A 304 -35.86 -6.30 1.11
CA GLU A 304 -35.03 -5.27 0.46
C GLU A 304 -35.00 -5.45 -1.06
N LYS A 305 -34.87 -6.69 -1.55
CA LYS A 305 -34.96 -7.00 -2.99
C LYS A 305 -36.31 -6.56 -3.57
N LEU A 306 -37.40 -6.82 -2.85
CA LEU A 306 -38.75 -6.42 -3.23
C LEU A 306 -38.93 -4.90 -3.22
N ILE A 307 -38.38 -4.19 -2.23
CA ILE A 307 -38.38 -2.71 -2.19
C ILE A 307 -37.65 -2.14 -3.41
N ILE A 308 -36.49 -2.69 -3.77
CA ILE A 308 -35.74 -2.24 -4.96
C ILE A 308 -36.57 -2.48 -6.23
N CYS A 309 -37.19 -3.67 -6.38
CA CYS A 309 -38.06 -3.96 -7.52
C CYS A 309 -39.27 -3.02 -7.60
N LEU A 310 -39.96 -2.77 -6.48
CA LEU A 310 -41.09 -1.85 -6.41
C LEU A 310 -40.69 -0.41 -6.78
N ARG A 311 -39.50 0.05 -6.35
CA ARG A 311 -38.99 1.37 -6.72
C ARG A 311 -38.70 1.49 -8.22
N VAL A 312 -38.17 0.44 -8.84
CA VAL A 312 -37.95 0.40 -10.29
C VAL A 312 -39.28 0.42 -11.04
N LEU A 313 -40.26 -0.37 -10.62
CA LEU A 313 -41.60 -0.37 -11.21
C LEU A 313 -42.27 1.00 -11.07
N ALA A 314 -42.21 1.59 -9.87
CA ALA A 314 -42.74 2.93 -9.61
C ALA A 314 -42.09 3.98 -10.51
N TYR A 315 -40.77 3.91 -10.73
CA TYR A 315 -40.08 4.81 -11.66
C TYR A 315 -40.55 4.64 -13.10
N ILE A 316 -40.65 3.40 -13.60
CA ILE A 316 -41.16 3.11 -14.95
C ILE A 316 -42.58 3.65 -15.11
N SER A 317 -43.46 3.39 -14.14
CA SER A 317 -44.82 3.92 -14.13
C SER A 317 -44.86 5.44 -14.08
N THR A 318 -43.96 6.08 -13.31
CA THR A 318 -43.85 7.54 -13.23
C THR A 318 -43.42 8.13 -14.57
N ILE A 319 -42.43 7.53 -15.25
CA ILE A 319 -42.03 7.94 -16.60
C ILE A 319 -43.18 7.77 -17.59
N ALA A 320 -43.86 6.62 -17.59
CA ALA A 320 -44.97 6.36 -18.49
C ALA A 320 -46.12 7.37 -18.28
N GLY A 321 -46.44 7.69 -17.03
CA GLY A 321 -47.40 8.73 -16.66
C GLY A 321 -46.95 10.13 -17.11
N LEU A 322 -45.67 10.46 -16.95
CA LEU A 322 -45.07 11.70 -17.43
C LEU A 322 -45.16 11.84 -18.95
N ILE A 323 -44.86 10.76 -19.69
CA ILE A 323 -45.00 10.73 -21.15
C ILE A 323 -46.46 10.95 -21.54
N TYR A 324 -47.39 10.20 -20.94
CA TYR A 324 -48.82 10.35 -21.23
C TYR A 324 -49.30 11.79 -20.94
N TYR A 325 -48.99 12.32 -19.77
CA TYR A 325 -49.41 13.66 -19.36
C TYR A 325 -48.79 14.77 -20.22
N CYS A 326 -47.51 14.66 -20.58
CA CYS A 326 -46.80 15.70 -21.32
C CYS A 326 -47.11 15.68 -22.82
N PHE A 327 -47.32 14.50 -23.42
CA PHE A 327 -47.52 14.38 -24.86
C PHE A 327 -48.98 14.28 -25.28
N ILE A 328 -49.88 13.83 -24.40
CA ILE A 328 -51.31 13.67 -24.74
C ILE A 328 -52.16 14.78 -24.10
N ILE A 329 -51.89 15.17 -22.85
CA ILE A 329 -52.73 16.14 -22.13
C ILE A 329 -52.22 17.57 -22.32
N THR A 330 -50.96 17.83 -21.98
CA THR A 330 -50.45 19.21 -21.87
C THR A 330 -49.62 19.68 -23.07
N GLN A 331 -49.15 18.75 -23.92
CA GLN A 331 -48.25 18.99 -25.06
C GLN A 331 -47.00 19.82 -24.72
N SER A 332 -46.58 19.83 -23.45
CA SER A 332 -45.49 20.66 -22.96
C SER A 332 -44.21 19.86 -22.76
N TYR A 333 -43.25 20.07 -23.66
CA TYR A 333 -41.91 19.52 -23.56
C TYR A 333 -41.15 20.03 -22.32
N PHE A 334 -41.47 21.23 -21.83
CA PHE A 334 -40.82 21.82 -20.66
C PHE A 334 -41.17 21.06 -19.37
N ILE A 335 -42.44 20.69 -19.20
CA ILE A 335 -42.92 19.89 -18.06
C ILE A 335 -42.31 18.48 -18.10
N PHE A 336 -42.12 17.91 -19.29
CA PHE A 336 -41.48 16.62 -19.47
C PHE A 336 -40.01 16.63 -19.02
N VAL A 337 -39.23 17.65 -19.42
CA VAL A 337 -37.82 17.77 -19.03
C VAL A 337 -37.67 17.99 -17.52
N LEU A 338 -38.46 18.87 -16.91
CA LEU A 338 -38.44 19.07 -15.46
C LEU A 338 -38.87 17.82 -14.69
N GLY A 339 -39.87 17.09 -15.19
CA GLY A 339 -40.32 15.83 -14.59
C GLY A 339 -39.30 14.70 -14.70
N LEU A 340 -38.51 14.64 -15.79
CA LEU A 340 -37.39 13.71 -15.92
C LEU A 340 -36.27 14.03 -14.92
N ILE A 341 -35.93 15.30 -14.74
CA ILE A 341 -34.93 15.73 -13.76
C ILE A 341 -35.41 15.38 -12.34
N ALA A 342 -36.67 15.68 -12.00
CA ALA A 342 -37.24 15.35 -10.70
C ALA A 342 -37.30 13.83 -10.45
N SER A 343 -37.68 13.04 -11.45
CA SER A 343 -37.74 11.58 -11.32
C SER A 343 -36.35 10.93 -11.24
N SER A 344 -35.31 11.56 -11.80
CA SER A 344 -33.92 11.07 -11.68
C SER A 344 -33.42 11.02 -10.22
N PHE A 345 -33.89 11.91 -9.35
CA PHE A 345 -33.55 11.90 -7.92
C PHE A 345 -34.08 10.67 -7.17
N ILE A 346 -35.13 10.02 -7.68
CA ILE A 346 -35.69 8.79 -7.11
C ILE A 346 -34.75 7.60 -7.34
N ILE A 347 -34.02 7.59 -8.47
CA ILE A 347 -33.11 6.50 -8.83
C ILE A 347 -31.67 6.74 -8.40
N ASN A 348 -31.18 7.99 -8.41
CA ASN A 348 -29.75 8.29 -8.29
C ASN A 348 -29.13 7.74 -6.99
N SER A 349 -29.89 7.72 -5.88
CA SER A 349 -29.40 7.20 -4.59
C SER A 349 -29.23 5.67 -4.52
N ILE A 350 -29.80 4.90 -5.48
CA ILE A 350 -29.87 3.42 -5.43
C ILE A 350 -29.50 2.80 -6.79
N GLN A 351 -29.04 3.61 -7.74
CA GLN A 351 -28.77 3.18 -9.11
C GLN A 351 -27.78 2.00 -9.14
N THR A 352 -26.74 2.03 -8.32
CA THR A 352 -25.76 0.94 -8.17
C THR A 352 -26.38 -0.35 -7.64
N ASP A 353 -27.24 -0.26 -6.61
CA ASP A 353 -27.94 -1.42 -6.04
C ASP A 353 -28.95 -2.01 -7.03
N ILE A 354 -29.63 -1.17 -7.84
CA ILE A 354 -30.52 -1.60 -8.93
C ILE A 354 -29.73 -2.36 -10.01
N VAL A 355 -28.64 -1.76 -10.53
CA VAL A 355 -27.80 -2.37 -11.56
C VAL A 355 -27.23 -3.71 -11.07
N ASN A 356 -26.78 -3.76 -9.83
CA ASN A 356 -26.26 -4.99 -9.24
C ASN A 356 -27.36 -6.03 -9.05
N LEU A 357 -28.56 -5.67 -8.60
CA LEU A 357 -29.68 -6.61 -8.44
C LEU A 357 -30.05 -7.28 -9.78
N PHE A 358 -30.21 -6.51 -10.85
CA PHE A 358 -30.54 -7.06 -12.18
C PHE A 358 -29.41 -7.93 -12.75
N LYS A 359 -28.14 -7.54 -12.56
CA LYS A 359 -27.00 -8.40 -12.91
C LYS A 359 -27.01 -9.72 -12.16
N ASN A 360 -27.46 -9.74 -10.90
CA ASN A 360 -27.55 -10.98 -10.11
C ASN A 360 -28.62 -11.92 -10.66
N ILE A 361 -29.82 -11.38 -10.93
CA ILE A 361 -30.96 -12.15 -11.43
C ILE A 361 -30.63 -12.78 -12.79
N LEU A 362 -29.93 -12.05 -13.66
CA LEU A 362 -29.48 -12.55 -14.96
C LEU A 362 -28.38 -13.62 -14.89
N ARG A 363 -27.66 -13.74 -13.76
CA ARG A 363 -26.62 -14.76 -13.55
C ARG A 363 -27.13 -16.05 -12.92
N GLN A 364 -28.35 -16.04 -12.36
CA GLN A 364 -29.00 -17.19 -11.73
C GLN A 364 -29.89 -18.00 -12.70
N LYS A 365 -30.09 -17.50 -13.92
CA LYS A 365 -30.62 -18.24 -15.08
C LYS A 365 -29.46 -18.70 -15.94
#